data_AF-A0A0C4E5B8-F1
#
_entry.id   AF-A0A0C4E5B8-F1
#
_cell.length_a   1.000
_cell.length_b   1.000
_cell.length_c   1.000
_cell.angle_alpha   90.00
_cell.angle_beta   90.00
_cell.angle_gamma   90.00
#
_symmetry.space_group_name_H-M   'P 1'
#
loop_
_entity.id
_entity.type
_entity.pdbx_description
1 polymer ?
#
loop_
_entity_poly.entity_id
_entity_poly.type
_entity_poly.pdbx_seq_one_letter_code
_entity_poly.pdbx_strand_id
1 'polypeptide(L)'
;MFSVGRFVRRLPGLPAVSPMRPSKWAHQVLPAKAALRLVSSAATQHGLPEFRLDGKVVIVSGAGRGLGLVQAEALLDAGAKEVHAVDRLPDPSPDFGRIADRAKSELGSSLTYHRIDVRDVRNLNETFQQIADRHGRLDGLIAAAGIQQETPALEYTPEDVEKMLSVNVTGVFMTAQAVARQMVRLKQGGSIVLIGSMSGTVANRGLICPAYNASKAAVLQLGRNLASEWGREGIRVNTISPGYIVTAMTEALFEKYPERRQDWADGNMLGRLSKPEEYRGAAVFLISSASSFMTGADLRIDGGHCAW
;
A
#
# COMPACT_ATOMS: atom_id res chain seq x y z
N MET A 1 40.08 16.32 5.93
CA MET A 1 41.34 16.51 5.19
C MET A 1 41.71 15.16 4.58
N PHE A 2 41.17 14.83 3.40
CA PHE A 2 41.46 13.58 2.70
C PHE A 2 42.09 13.91 1.35
N SER A 3 43.30 13.39 1.17
CA SER A 3 44.24 13.71 0.09
C SER A 3 43.88 12.97 -1.19
N VAL A 4 43.94 13.69 -2.31
CA VAL A 4 43.72 13.21 -3.67
C VAL A 4 45.06 12.75 -4.27
N GLY A 5 45.23 11.45 -4.49
CA GLY A 5 46.38 10.88 -5.18
C GLY A 5 46.06 10.51 -6.62
N ARG A 6 46.54 11.31 -7.59
CA ARG A 6 46.60 10.96 -9.01
C ARG A 6 47.71 9.94 -9.24
N PHE A 7 47.43 8.86 -9.97
CA PHE A 7 48.45 8.05 -10.65
C PHE A 7 48.06 7.86 -12.12
N VAL A 8 48.91 8.38 -13.00
CA VAL A 8 48.89 8.16 -14.45
C VAL A 8 49.98 7.14 -14.77
N ARG A 9 49.63 6.03 -15.43
CA ARG A 9 50.60 5.18 -16.15
C ARG A 9 50.01 4.76 -17.49
N ARG A 10 50.72 5.12 -18.56
CA ARG A 10 50.47 4.69 -19.94
C ARG A 10 51.06 3.28 -20.15
N LEU A 11 50.38 2.45 -20.94
CA LEU A 11 50.97 1.30 -21.62
C LEU A 11 50.54 1.33 -23.11
N PRO A 12 51.41 0.92 -24.07
CA PRO A 12 51.17 1.03 -25.51
C PRO A 12 50.70 -0.30 -26.14
N GLY A 13 49.96 -0.21 -27.25
CA GLY A 13 49.73 -1.33 -28.16
C GLY A 13 48.28 -1.49 -28.64
N LEU A 14 47.94 -0.86 -29.77
CA LEU A 14 46.75 -1.17 -30.56
C LEU A 14 47.13 -1.18 -32.06
N PRO A 15 46.78 -2.23 -32.82
CA PRO A 15 46.73 -2.17 -34.28
C PRO A 15 45.38 -1.62 -34.76
N ALA A 16 45.36 -1.10 -35.98
CA ALA A 16 44.27 -0.32 -36.55
C ALA A 16 43.39 -1.09 -37.57
N VAL A 17 42.18 -0.54 -37.77
CA VAL A 17 41.23 -0.62 -38.94
C VAL A 17 40.37 -1.90 -39.03
N SER A 18 39.02 -1.85 -39.09
CA SER A 18 38.20 -1.40 -40.25
C SER A 18 36.69 -1.28 -39.88
N PRO A 19 35.85 -0.49 -40.61
CA PRO A 19 34.52 -0.08 -40.16
C PRO A 19 33.42 -1.10 -40.50
N MET A 20 32.56 -1.42 -39.52
CA MET A 20 31.36 -2.23 -39.71
C MET A 20 30.17 -1.34 -40.17
N ARG A 21 29.46 -1.84 -41.20
CA ARG A 21 28.28 -1.22 -41.84
C ARG A 21 27.08 -1.12 -40.88
N PRO A 22 26.18 -0.13 -41.05
CA PRO A 22 24.95 -0.05 -40.25
C PRO A 22 23.95 -1.14 -40.69
N SER A 23 23.51 -1.96 -39.74
CA SER A 23 22.45 -2.95 -39.92
C SER A 23 21.07 -2.29 -39.87
N LYS A 24 20.22 -2.69 -40.81
CA LYS A 24 18.83 -2.23 -40.97
C LYS A 24 17.96 -2.84 -39.85
N TRP A 25 17.41 -2.01 -38.98
CA TRP A 25 16.25 -2.40 -38.16
C TRP A 25 14.99 -2.16 -38.98
N ALA A 26 14.47 -3.23 -39.58
CA ALA A 26 13.17 -3.21 -40.24
C ALA A 26 12.07 -3.30 -39.19
N HIS A 27 11.16 -2.32 -39.19
CA HIS A 27 9.89 -2.38 -38.48
C HIS A 27 9.06 -3.55 -39.05
N GLN A 28 8.82 -4.59 -38.25
CA GLN A 28 7.77 -5.55 -38.51
C GLN A 28 6.51 -5.13 -37.76
N VAL A 29 5.57 -4.57 -38.52
CA VAL A 29 4.19 -4.34 -38.10
C VAL A 29 3.46 -5.69 -38.23
N LEU A 30 2.99 -6.25 -37.10
CA LEU A 30 2.08 -7.39 -37.10
C LEU A 30 0.64 -6.89 -37.32
N PRO A 31 -0.18 -7.53 -38.16
CA PRO A 31 -1.56 -7.10 -38.38
C PRO A 31 -2.46 -7.61 -37.25
N ALA A 32 -3.11 -6.67 -36.54
CA ALA A 32 -4.15 -6.99 -35.58
C ALA A 32 -5.47 -7.31 -36.29
N LYS A 33 -5.85 -8.59 -36.33
CA LYS A 33 -7.25 -9.02 -36.52
C LYS A 33 -7.54 -10.17 -35.56
N ALA A 34 -8.17 -9.85 -34.43
CA ALA A 34 -8.89 -10.80 -33.61
C ALA A 34 -10.25 -10.18 -33.24
N ALA A 35 -11.30 -10.95 -33.49
CA ALA A 35 -12.69 -10.54 -33.56
C ALA A 35 -13.25 -10.05 -32.21
N LEU A 36 -13.93 -8.89 -32.26
CA LEU A 36 -14.85 -8.45 -31.21
C LEU A 36 -16.10 -9.35 -31.26
N ARG A 37 -16.30 -10.17 -30.23
CA ARG A 37 -17.63 -10.69 -29.89
C ARG A 37 -18.30 -9.67 -28.97
N LEU A 38 -19.34 -9.03 -29.50
CA LEU A 38 -20.29 -8.24 -28.72
C LEU A 38 -21.00 -9.15 -27.70
N VAL A 39 -20.79 -8.87 -26.42
CA VAL A 39 -21.75 -9.24 -25.37
C VAL A 39 -22.34 -7.94 -24.85
N SER A 40 -23.64 -7.79 -25.08
CA SER A 40 -24.46 -6.67 -24.65
C SER A 40 -24.85 -6.84 -23.18
N SER A 41 -24.60 -5.80 -22.38
CA SER A 41 -25.59 -5.25 -21.45
C SER A 41 -25.15 -3.84 -21.06
N ALA A 42 -25.87 -2.85 -21.59
CA ALA A 42 -25.63 -1.44 -21.36
C ALA A 42 -26.12 -1.03 -19.96
N ALA A 43 -25.19 -0.92 -19.02
CA ALA A 43 -25.16 0.22 -18.10
C ALA A 43 -24.03 1.11 -18.60
N THR A 44 -24.36 2.35 -18.96
CA THR A 44 -23.45 3.39 -19.47
C THR A 44 -22.11 3.41 -18.74
N GLN A 45 -21.06 2.95 -19.40
CA GLN A 45 -19.67 3.04 -18.95
C GLN A 45 -19.17 4.49 -19.02
N HIS A 46 -19.59 5.33 -18.08
CA HIS A 46 -18.96 6.62 -17.82
C HIS A 46 -18.03 6.46 -16.63
N GLY A 47 -16.85 5.89 -16.86
CA GLY A 47 -15.81 5.71 -15.84
C GLY A 47 -14.45 5.55 -16.49
N LEU A 48 -13.40 5.96 -15.78
CA LEU A 48 -12.01 5.79 -16.21
C LEU A 48 -11.65 4.29 -16.11
N PRO A 49 -11.52 3.55 -17.23
CA PRO A 49 -11.36 2.09 -17.21
C PRO A 49 -10.11 1.65 -16.45
N GLU A 50 -9.07 2.48 -16.41
CA GLU A 50 -7.81 2.23 -15.71
C GLU A 50 -7.96 2.12 -14.18
N PHE A 51 -9.06 2.62 -13.61
CA PHE A 51 -9.40 2.49 -12.18
C PHE A 51 -10.16 1.21 -11.85
N ARG A 52 -10.65 0.46 -12.85
CA ARG A 52 -11.43 -0.77 -12.63
C ARG A 52 -10.52 -1.88 -12.11
N LEU A 53 -11.05 -2.67 -11.19
CA LEU A 53 -10.39 -3.82 -10.57
C LEU A 53 -11.05 -5.15 -10.94
N ASP A 54 -11.74 -5.21 -12.08
CA ASP A 54 -12.47 -6.41 -12.51
C ASP A 54 -11.60 -7.68 -12.46
N GLY A 55 -12.10 -8.69 -11.76
CA GLY A 55 -11.43 -10.00 -11.66
C GLY A 55 -10.18 -10.01 -10.78
N LYS A 56 -9.82 -8.88 -10.14
CA LYS A 56 -8.62 -8.77 -9.29
C LYS A 56 -8.83 -9.45 -7.93
N VAL A 57 -7.75 -10.05 -7.42
CA VAL A 57 -7.68 -10.61 -6.07
C VAL A 57 -6.73 -9.76 -5.25
N VAL A 58 -7.23 -9.17 -4.16
CA VAL A 58 -6.47 -8.20 -3.35
C VAL A 58 -6.52 -8.58 -1.88
N ILE A 59 -5.39 -8.47 -1.19
CA ILE A 59 -5.31 -8.63 0.27
C ILE A 59 -5.29 -7.26 0.94
N VAL A 60 -5.98 -7.11 2.07
CA VAL A 60 -5.89 -5.91 2.92
C VAL A 60 -5.63 -6.35 4.36
N SER A 61 -4.47 -5.99 4.93
CA SER A 61 -4.22 -6.21 6.36
C SER A 61 -4.78 -5.07 7.21
N GLY A 62 -5.20 -5.33 8.44
CA GLY A 62 -5.88 -4.35 9.28
C GLY A 62 -7.30 -4.01 8.82
N ALA A 63 -7.92 -4.90 8.02
CA ALA A 63 -9.24 -4.69 7.44
C ALA A 63 -10.39 -5.30 8.26
N GLY A 64 -10.15 -5.67 9.53
CA GLY A 64 -11.25 -6.00 10.43
C GLY A 64 -12.11 -4.79 10.79
N ARG A 65 -11.56 -3.56 10.68
CA ARG A 65 -12.22 -2.30 11.02
C ARG A 65 -11.49 -1.08 10.42
N GLY A 66 -12.06 0.10 10.60
CA GLY A 66 -11.38 1.37 10.37
C GLY A 66 -10.93 1.58 8.91
N LEU A 67 -9.78 2.23 8.73
CA LEU A 67 -9.26 2.60 7.40
C LEU A 67 -9.10 1.39 6.47
N GLY A 68 -8.54 0.27 6.96
CA GLY A 68 -8.33 -0.92 6.14
C GLY A 68 -9.65 -1.50 5.63
N LEU A 69 -10.71 -1.53 6.45
CA LEU A 69 -12.02 -1.99 6.03
C LEU A 69 -12.66 -1.05 4.99
N VAL A 70 -12.53 0.26 5.17
CA VAL A 70 -13.03 1.26 4.22
C VAL A 70 -12.30 1.18 2.87
N GLN A 71 -10.99 0.90 2.89
CA GLN A 71 -10.23 0.63 1.67
C GLN A 71 -10.64 -0.70 1.03
N ALA A 72 -10.90 -1.75 1.80
CA ALA A 72 -11.43 -3.01 1.29
C ALA A 72 -12.78 -2.83 0.59
N GLU A 73 -13.71 -2.08 1.18
CA GLU A 73 -15.00 -1.71 0.56
C GLU A 73 -14.79 -0.94 -0.75
N ALA A 74 -13.86 0.01 -0.79
CA ALA A 74 -13.55 0.76 -2.01
C ALA A 74 -13.03 -0.13 -3.15
N LEU A 75 -12.21 -1.14 -2.84
CA LEU A 75 -11.71 -2.08 -3.84
C LEU A 75 -12.86 -2.92 -4.42
N LEU A 76 -13.81 -3.36 -3.58
CA LEU A 76 -15.01 -4.09 -4.01
C LEU A 76 -15.88 -3.21 -4.91
N ASP A 77 -16.12 -1.95 -4.52
CA ASP A 77 -16.88 -0.99 -5.32
C ASP A 77 -16.22 -0.70 -6.68
N ALA A 78 -14.89 -0.78 -6.75
CA ALA A 78 -14.13 -0.64 -7.99
C ALA A 78 -14.09 -1.93 -8.85
N GLY A 79 -14.72 -3.01 -8.42
CA GLY A 79 -14.87 -4.26 -9.16
C GLY A 79 -13.90 -5.39 -8.78
N ALA A 80 -13.15 -5.25 -7.68
CA ALA A 80 -12.29 -6.33 -7.19
C ALA A 80 -13.13 -7.57 -6.90
N LYS A 81 -12.77 -8.71 -7.51
CA LYS A 81 -13.57 -9.93 -7.43
C LYS A 81 -13.48 -10.58 -6.06
N GLU A 82 -12.28 -10.59 -5.47
CA GLU A 82 -12.02 -11.17 -4.16
C GLU A 82 -11.15 -10.19 -3.36
N VAL A 83 -11.66 -9.79 -2.19
CA VAL A 83 -10.88 -9.05 -1.20
C VAL A 83 -10.72 -9.91 0.04
N HIS A 84 -9.47 -10.15 0.43
CA HIS A 84 -9.14 -10.92 1.63
C HIS A 84 -8.66 -9.99 2.73
N ALA A 85 -9.48 -9.82 3.76
CA ALA A 85 -9.17 -9.04 4.94
C ALA A 85 -8.38 -9.87 5.95
N VAL A 86 -7.25 -9.35 6.39
CA VAL A 86 -6.35 -10.01 7.35
C VAL A 86 -6.28 -9.15 8.60
N ASP A 87 -6.68 -9.67 9.75
CA ASP A 87 -6.64 -8.91 11.01
C ASP A 87 -6.50 -9.86 12.21
N ARG A 88 -5.98 -9.35 13.33
CA ARG A 88 -5.78 -10.11 14.57
C ARG A 88 -7.05 -10.20 15.43
N LEU A 89 -8.06 -9.38 15.15
CA LEU A 89 -9.29 -9.37 15.96
C LEU A 89 -9.96 -10.76 15.95
N PRO A 90 -10.53 -11.21 17.07
CA PRO A 90 -11.31 -12.44 17.09
C PRO A 90 -12.43 -12.42 16.06
N ASP A 91 -13.15 -11.31 16.02
CA ASP A 91 -14.23 -11.02 15.07
C ASP A 91 -14.02 -9.62 14.47
N PRO A 92 -14.33 -9.42 13.18
CA PRO A 92 -14.28 -8.10 12.58
C PRO A 92 -15.41 -7.20 13.12
N SER A 93 -15.32 -5.90 12.85
CA SER A 93 -16.37 -4.94 13.21
C SER A 93 -17.72 -5.27 12.54
N PRO A 94 -18.86 -4.82 13.10
CA PRO A 94 -20.18 -5.07 12.52
C PRO A 94 -20.34 -4.64 11.06
N ASP A 95 -19.66 -3.56 10.66
CA ASP A 95 -19.65 -3.08 9.27
C ASP A 95 -19.10 -4.12 8.28
N PHE A 96 -18.20 -4.99 8.73
CA PHE A 96 -17.62 -6.03 7.87
C PHE A 96 -18.68 -6.96 7.30
N GLY A 97 -19.62 -7.43 8.13
CA GLY A 97 -20.69 -8.32 7.70
C GLY A 97 -21.58 -7.66 6.66
N ARG A 98 -21.98 -6.41 6.92
CA ARG A 98 -22.77 -5.59 5.98
C ARG A 98 -22.07 -5.45 4.62
N ILE A 99 -20.76 -5.17 4.63
CA ILE A 99 -19.97 -5.00 3.40
C ILE A 99 -19.82 -6.35 2.67
N ALA A 100 -19.56 -7.44 3.39
CA ALA A 100 -19.42 -8.77 2.81
C ALA A 100 -20.74 -9.25 2.16
N ASP A 101 -21.88 -9.02 2.82
CA ASP A 101 -23.19 -9.36 2.29
C ASP A 101 -23.51 -8.54 1.02
N ARG A 102 -23.22 -7.24 1.04
CA ARG A 102 -23.37 -6.35 -0.12
C ARG A 102 -22.47 -6.79 -1.29
N ALA A 103 -21.20 -7.11 -1.00
CA ALA A 103 -20.26 -7.59 -2.02
C ALA A 103 -20.80 -8.82 -2.75
N LYS A 104 -21.36 -9.78 -2.00
CA LYS A 104 -21.92 -11.01 -2.54
C LYS A 104 -23.23 -10.78 -3.30
N SER A 105 -24.15 -10.01 -2.74
CA SER A 105 -25.52 -9.86 -3.25
C SER A 105 -25.64 -8.84 -4.39
N GLU A 106 -24.85 -7.77 -4.37
CA GLU A 106 -24.97 -6.66 -5.32
C GLU A 106 -23.80 -6.60 -6.31
N LEU A 107 -22.58 -6.91 -5.87
CA LEU A 107 -21.36 -6.70 -6.66
C LEU A 107 -20.82 -7.98 -7.31
N GLY A 108 -21.41 -9.14 -6.99
CA GLY A 108 -20.90 -10.44 -7.46
C GLY A 108 -19.46 -10.72 -7.04
N SER A 109 -19.03 -10.14 -5.91
CA SER A 109 -17.66 -10.18 -5.38
C SER A 109 -17.65 -10.74 -3.96
N SER A 110 -16.48 -10.95 -3.36
CA SER A 110 -16.38 -11.50 -2.00
C SER A 110 -15.43 -10.70 -1.11
N LEU A 111 -15.82 -10.56 0.16
CA LEU A 111 -14.96 -10.09 1.24
C LEU A 111 -14.80 -11.24 2.25
N THR A 112 -13.59 -11.78 2.36
CA THR A 112 -13.30 -12.92 3.24
C THR A 112 -12.39 -12.50 4.40
N TYR A 113 -12.77 -12.84 5.63
CA TYR A 113 -11.99 -12.54 6.82
C TYR A 113 -11.00 -13.67 7.16
N HIS A 114 -9.77 -13.31 7.46
CA HIS A 114 -8.71 -14.19 7.94
C HIS A 114 -8.17 -13.66 9.26
N ARG A 115 -8.36 -14.42 10.34
CA ARG A 115 -7.85 -14.06 11.67
C ARG A 115 -6.37 -14.39 11.76
N ILE A 116 -5.51 -13.40 11.51
CA ILE A 116 -4.05 -13.56 11.53
C ILE A 116 -3.42 -12.29 12.10
N ASP A 117 -2.51 -12.46 13.06
CA ASP A 117 -1.62 -11.40 13.49
C ASP A 117 -0.48 -11.27 12.48
N VAL A 118 -0.18 -10.05 12.01
CA VAL A 118 0.88 -9.84 11.00
C VAL A 118 2.29 -10.20 11.49
N ARG A 119 2.45 -10.46 12.79
CA ARG A 119 3.70 -11.00 13.38
C ARG A 119 3.82 -12.51 13.23
N ASP A 120 2.73 -13.21 12.91
CA ASP A 120 2.71 -14.64 12.61
C ASP A 120 3.06 -14.90 11.14
N VAL A 121 4.35 -14.79 10.85
CA VAL A 121 4.90 -14.89 9.49
C VAL A 121 4.59 -16.24 8.83
N ARG A 122 4.51 -17.31 9.62
CA ARG A 122 4.19 -18.64 9.11
C ARG A 122 2.74 -18.68 8.59
N ASN A 123 1.79 -18.30 9.42
CA ASN A 123 0.37 -18.31 9.04
C ASN A 123 0.07 -17.31 7.92
N LEU A 124 0.75 -16.15 7.88
CA LEU A 124 0.69 -15.23 6.75
C LEU A 124 1.10 -15.91 5.43
N ASN A 125 2.28 -16.55 5.41
CA ASN A 125 2.79 -17.20 4.20
C ASN A 125 1.87 -18.34 3.73
N GLU A 126 1.45 -19.21 4.64
CA GLU A 126 0.57 -20.34 4.33
C GLU A 126 -0.78 -19.85 3.77
N THR A 127 -1.41 -18.86 4.41
CA THR A 127 -2.70 -18.32 3.98
C THR A 127 -2.60 -17.63 2.62
N PHE A 128 -1.56 -16.81 2.39
CA PHE A 128 -1.46 -16.05 1.15
C PHE A 128 -1.11 -16.95 -0.02
N GLN A 129 -0.33 -18.01 0.22
CA GLN A 129 -0.14 -19.06 -0.77
C GLN A 129 -1.47 -19.76 -1.11
N GLN A 130 -2.28 -20.14 -0.11
CA GLN A 130 -3.59 -20.77 -0.36
C GLN A 130 -4.55 -19.87 -1.15
N ILE A 131 -4.57 -18.57 -0.85
CA ILE A 131 -5.33 -17.57 -1.63
C ILE A 131 -4.84 -17.57 -3.08
N ALA A 132 -3.53 -17.42 -3.28
CA ALA A 132 -2.93 -17.37 -4.61
C ALA A 132 -3.19 -18.67 -5.41
N ASP A 133 -3.09 -19.84 -4.78
CA ASP A 133 -3.34 -21.14 -5.40
C ASP A 133 -4.83 -21.34 -5.75
N ARG A 134 -5.74 -20.92 -4.85
CA ARG A 134 -7.19 -21.01 -5.07
C ARG A 134 -7.64 -20.20 -6.28
N HIS A 135 -7.11 -18.99 -6.45
CA HIS A 135 -7.55 -18.08 -7.50
C HIS A 135 -6.64 -18.08 -8.73
N GLY A 136 -5.47 -18.73 -8.66
CA GLY A 136 -4.45 -18.71 -9.70
C GLY A 136 -3.81 -17.33 -9.92
N ARG A 137 -4.03 -16.38 -8.99
CA ARG A 137 -3.60 -14.98 -9.07
C ARG A 137 -3.58 -14.32 -7.71
N LEU A 138 -2.76 -13.27 -7.57
CA LEU A 138 -2.77 -12.32 -6.46
C LEU A 138 -2.28 -10.96 -6.96
N ASP A 139 -3.18 -10.00 -7.11
CA ASP A 139 -2.93 -8.76 -7.86
C ASP A 139 -2.48 -7.58 -7.01
N GLY A 140 -2.81 -7.57 -5.72
CA GLY A 140 -2.44 -6.45 -4.88
C GLY A 140 -2.49 -6.69 -3.38
N LEU A 141 -1.90 -5.73 -2.67
CA LEU A 141 -1.90 -5.64 -1.22
C LEU A 141 -2.11 -4.21 -0.77
N ILE A 142 -2.94 -4.01 0.25
CA ILE A 142 -2.88 -2.84 1.12
C ILE A 142 -2.48 -3.29 2.53
N ALA A 143 -1.25 -2.94 2.95
CA ALA A 143 -0.75 -3.25 4.29
C ALA A 143 -1.15 -2.13 5.27
N ALA A 144 -2.35 -2.22 5.85
CA ALA A 144 -2.90 -1.20 6.75
C ALA A 144 -2.85 -1.56 8.24
N ALA A 145 -2.50 -2.80 8.60
CA ALA A 145 -2.31 -3.18 10.00
C ALA A 145 -1.23 -2.31 10.66
N GLY A 146 -1.55 -1.78 11.85
CA GLY A 146 -0.64 -0.96 12.62
C GLY A 146 -1.17 -0.66 14.02
N ILE A 147 -0.26 -0.32 14.92
CA ILE A 147 -0.57 0.15 16.28
C ILE A 147 0.06 1.52 16.52
N GLN A 148 -0.50 2.25 17.46
CA GLN A 148 0.00 3.53 17.93
C GLN A 148 -0.09 3.55 19.46
N GLN A 149 0.87 4.25 20.07
CA GLN A 149 0.91 4.51 21.50
C GLN A 149 1.48 5.91 21.71
N GLU A 150 0.79 6.71 22.52
CA GLU A 150 1.26 8.03 22.96
C GLU A 150 1.96 7.86 24.31
N THR A 151 3.27 8.10 24.35
CA THR A 151 4.11 7.99 25.56
C THR A 151 5.22 9.03 25.49
N PRO A 152 5.55 9.75 26.58
CA PRO A 152 6.74 10.57 26.65
C PRO A 152 8.01 9.78 26.31
N ALA A 153 8.97 10.41 25.64
CA ALA A 153 10.20 9.73 25.21
C ALA A 153 10.99 9.11 26.37
N LEU A 154 10.95 9.75 27.55
CA LEU A 154 11.64 9.30 28.77
C LEU A 154 10.95 8.10 29.46
N GLU A 155 9.72 7.77 29.05
CA GLU A 155 8.88 6.76 29.71
C GLU A 155 8.69 5.50 28.85
N TYR A 156 9.16 5.50 27.60
CA TYR A 156 9.12 4.29 26.76
C TYR A 156 9.99 3.19 27.36
N THR A 157 9.40 2.00 27.49
CA THR A 157 10.16 0.78 27.75
C THR A 157 10.69 0.19 26.44
N PRO A 158 11.78 -0.60 26.47
CA PRO A 158 12.22 -1.37 25.32
C PRO A 158 11.12 -2.26 24.72
N GLU A 159 10.27 -2.84 25.56
CA GLU A 159 9.17 -3.72 25.15
C GLU A 159 8.10 -2.97 24.35
N ASP A 160 7.78 -1.73 24.72
CA ASP A 160 6.83 -0.89 23.98
C ASP A 160 7.35 -0.56 22.58
N VAL A 161 8.64 -0.21 22.47
CA VAL A 161 9.30 0.07 21.19
C VAL A 161 9.34 -1.19 20.32
N GLU A 162 9.78 -2.33 20.87
CA GLU A 162 9.85 -3.60 20.16
C GLU A 162 8.47 -4.05 19.67
N LYS A 163 7.44 -3.94 20.51
CA LYS A 163 6.07 -4.24 20.12
C LYS A 163 5.60 -3.34 18.96
N MET A 164 5.95 -2.06 18.99
CA MET A 164 5.58 -1.12 17.93
C MET A 164 6.27 -1.42 16.61
N LEU A 165 7.59 -1.65 16.64
CA LEU A 165 8.36 -1.97 15.45
C LEU A 165 8.00 -3.36 14.88
N SER A 166 7.76 -4.36 15.73
CA SER A 166 7.36 -5.70 15.29
C SER A 166 6.04 -5.69 14.51
N VAL A 167 5.09 -4.83 14.86
CA VAL A 167 3.85 -4.67 14.08
C VAL A 167 4.04 -3.74 12.89
N ASN A 168 4.49 -2.50 13.14
CA ASN A 168 4.45 -1.43 12.15
C ASN A 168 5.56 -1.53 11.09
N VAL A 169 6.65 -2.23 11.37
CA VAL A 169 7.79 -2.38 10.45
C VAL A 169 7.89 -3.83 9.99
N THR A 170 8.15 -4.75 10.93
CA THR A 170 8.34 -6.17 10.60
C THR A 170 7.05 -6.77 10.04
N GLY A 171 5.90 -6.55 10.68
CA GLY A 171 4.60 -7.02 10.20
C GLY A 171 4.25 -6.50 8.80
N VAL A 172 4.48 -5.21 8.55
CA VAL A 172 4.27 -4.60 7.22
C VAL A 172 5.18 -5.24 6.17
N PHE A 173 6.47 -5.38 6.47
CA PHE A 173 7.42 -6.00 5.55
C PHE A 173 7.07 -7.46 5.26
N MET A 174 6.80 -8.27 6.28
CA MET A 174 6.50 -9.69 6.12
C MET A 174 5.19 -9.91 5.36
N THR A 175 4.18 -9.06 5.58
CA THR A 175 2.93 -9.07 4.79
C THR A 175 3.21 -8.76 3.32
N ALA A 176 3.97 -7.70 3.03
CA ALA A 176 4.35 -7.32 1.66
C ALA A 176 5.17 -8.40 0.97
N GLN A 177 6.16 -8.98 1.67
CA GLN A 177 7.00 -10.05 1.16
C GLN A 177 6.18 -11.30 0.84
N ALA A 178 5.24 -11.69 1.71
CA ALA A 178 4.39 -12.86 1.49
C ALA A 178 3.58 -12.73 0.19
N VAL A 179 3.01 -11.54 -0.08
CA VAL A 179 2.29 -11.26 -1.34
C VAL A 179 3.24 -11.21 -2.54
N ALA A 180 4.36 -10.49 -2.44
CA ALA A 180 5.31 -10.35 -3.52
C ALA A 180 5.90 -11.72 -3.96
N ARG A 181 6.13 -12.63 -3.02
CA ARG A 181 6.55 -14.01 -3.32
C ARG A 181 5.53 -14.75 -4.19
N GLN A 182 4.23 -14.56 -3.95
CA GLN A 182 3.20 -15.20 -4.77
C GLN A 182 3.11 -14.55 -6.15
N MET A 183 3.19 -13.21 -6.23
CA MET A 183 3.27 -12.48 -7.49
C MET A 183 4.41 -12.99 -8.37
N VAL A 184 5.63 -13.07 -7.81
CA VAL A 184 6.81 -13.62 -8.51
C VAL A 184 6.62 -15.09 -8.89
N ARG A 185 6.13 -15.94 -7.97
CA ARG A 185 5.89 -17.38 -8.22
C ARG A 185 4.92 -17.60 -9.38
N LEU A 186 3.86 -16.80 -9.44
CA LEU A 186 2.84 -16.85 -10.49
C LEU A 186 3.25 -16.10 -11.76
N LYS A 187 4.44 -15.47 -11.78
CA LYS A 187 4.93 -14.61 -12.86
C LYS A 187 3.93 -13.50 -13.21
N GLN A 188 3.32 -12.95 -12.17
CA GLN A 188 2.31 -11.92 -12.22
C GLN A 188 2.85 -10.66 -11.52
N GLY A 189 2.93 -9.55 -12.24
CA GLY A 189 3.15 -8.24 -11.62
C GLY A 189 1.94 -7.82 -10.77
N GLY A 190 2.05 -6.71 -10.05
CA GLY A 190 0.99 -6.28 -9.14
C GLY A 190 1.24 -4.93 -8.51
N SER A 191 0.43 -4.58 -7.52
CA SER A 191 0.59 -3.35 -6.77
C SER A 191 0.49 -3.57 -5.26
N ILE A 192 1.47 -3.06 -4.54
CA ILE A 192 1.54 -3.08 -3.09
C ILE A 192 1.47 -1.65 -2.58
N VAL A 193 0.59 -1.43 -1.61
CA VAL A 193 0.41 -0.15 -0.93
C VAL A 193 0.68 -0.34 0.55
N LEU A 194 1.62 0.42 1.10
CA LEU A 194 1.93 0.40 2.52
C LEU A 194 1.30 1.65 3.17
N ILE A 195 0.55 1.47 4.26
CA ILE A 195 0.00 2.63 4.98
C ILE A 195 1.09 3.23 5.87
N GLY A 196 1.64 4.34 5.40
CA GLY A 196 2.55 5.23 6.12
C GLY A 196 1.80 6.10 7.12
N SER A 197 2.22 7.36 7.22
CA SER A 197 1.59 8.43 7.99
C SER A 197 2.36 9.73 7.73
N MET A 198 1.69 10.88 7.76
CA MET A 198 2.39 12.17 7.81
C MET A 198 3.44 12.21 8.93
N SER A 199 3.18 11.53 10.05
CA SER A 199 4.07 11.41 11.21
C SER A 199 5.40 10.71 10.89
N GLY A 200 5.50 10.01 9.75
CA GLY A 200 6.77 9.48 9.27
C GLY A 200 7.68 10.53 8.62
N THR A 201 7.19 11.75 8.43
CA THR A 201 7.92 12.86 7.79
C THR A 201 8.13 14.06 8.70
N VAL A 202 7.40 14.16 9.81
CA VAL A 202 7.45 15.29 10.75
C VAL A 202 7.29 14.82 12.19
N ALA A 203 7.73 15.67 13.13
CA ALA A 203 7.27 15.58 14.52
C ALA A 203 5.94 16.34 14.64
N ASN A 204 4.88 15.66 15.06
CA ASN A 204 3.57 16.27 15.19
C ASN A 204 3.51 17.16 16.44
N ARG A 205 3.20 18.45 16.24
CA ARG A 205 3.03 19.38 17.35
C ARG A 205 1.90 18.89 18.27
N GLY A 206 2.21 18.73 19.56
CA GLY A 206 1.22 18.32 20.56
C GLY A 206 0.89 16.82 20.61
N LEU A 207 1.60 15.97 19.83
CA LEU A 207 1.45 14.52 19.90
C LEU A 207 2.79 13.84 20.18
N ILE A 208 2.92 13.26 21.38
CA ILE A 208 4.16 12.65 21.86
C ILE A 208 4.19 11.14 21.55
N CYS A 209 4.71 10.78 20.37
CA CYS A 209 4.78 9.38 19.95
C CYS A 209 6.05 9.07 19.12
N PRO A 210 7.26 9.32 19.65
CA PRO A 210 8.52 9.16 18.91
C PRO A 210 8.72 7.77 18.28
N ALA A 211 8.39 6.68 19.00
CA ALA A 211 8.51 5.33 18.47
C ALA A 211 7.56 5.08 17.28
N TYR A 212 6.36 5.65 17.33
CA TYR A 212 5.38 5.54 16.25
C TYR A 212 5.86 6.29 15.01
N ASN A 213 6.29 7.54 15.19
CA ASN A 213 6.80 8.37 14.11
C ASN A 213 8.01 7.73 13.43
N ALA A 214 8.96 7.21 14.22
CA ALA A 214 10.10 6.45 13.72
C ALA A 214 9.66 5.21 12.92
N SER A 215 8.68 4.44 13.44
CA SER A 215 8.15 3.26 12.73
C SER A 215 7.52 3.63 11.39
N LYS A 216 6.81 4.76 11.31
CA LYS A 216 6.18 5.23 10.07
C LYS A 216 7.20 5.79 9.09
N ALA A 217 8.26 6.46 9.55
CA ALA A 217 9.39 6.83 8.71
C ALA A 217 10.08 5.60 8.10
N ALA A 218 10.24 4.53 8.89
CA ALA A 218 10.77 3.26 8.40
C ALA A 218 9.89 2.64 7.31
N VAL A 219 8.56 2.70 7.43
CA VAL A 219 7.63 2.23 6.37
C VAL A 219 7.80 3.02 5.06
N LEU A 220 7.99 4.34 5.13
CA LEU A 220 8.21 5.17 3.93
C LEU A 220 9.50 4.77 3.21
N GLN A 221 10.59 4.58 3.96
CA GLN A 221 11.84 4.14 3.36
C GLN A 221 11.75 2.70 2.83
N LEU A 222 11.13 1.80 3.60
CA LEU A 222 10.87 0.42 3.18
C LEU A 222 10.15 0.39 1.83
N GLY A 223 9.09 1.20 1.65
CA GLY A 223 8.37 1.31 0.38
C GLY A 223 9.27 1.62 -0.82
N ARG A 224 10.24 2.53 -0.66
CA ARG A 224 11.20 2.88 -1.72
C ARG A 224 12.15 1.72 -2.06
N ASN A 225 12.66 1.03 -1.04
CA ASN A 225 13.53 -0.13 -1.23
C ASN A 225 12.79 -1.26 -1.95
N LEU A 226 11.59 -1.60 -1.48
CA LEU A 226 10.77 -2.65 -2.09
C LEU A 226 10.38 -2.30 -3.54
N ALA A 227 10.07 -1.03 -3.83
CA ALA A 227 9.84 -0.56 -5.19
C ALA A 227 11.08 -0.74 -6.09
N SER A 228 12.26 -0.39 -5.59
CA SER A 228 13.52 -0.53 -6.32
C SER A 228 13.84 -1.99 -6.63
N GLU A 229 13.58 -2.90 -5.69
CA GLU A 229 13.91 -4.32 -5.83
C GLU A 229 12.89 -5.05 -6.72
N TRP A 230 11.59 -4.82 -6.50
CA TRP A 230 10.53 -5.60 -7.13
C TRP A 230 9.98 -4.98 -8.42
N GLY A 231 10.37 -3.75 -8.76
CA GLY A 231 9.96 -3.12 -10.01
C GLY A 231 10.33 -3.93 -11.26
N ARG A 232 11.45 -4.67 -11.23
CA ARG A 232 11.86 -5.57 -12.33
C ARG A 232 10.95 -6.79 -12.48
N GLU A 233 10.24 -7.17 -11.44
CA GLU A 233 9.23 -8.24 -11.43
C GLU A 233 7.84 -7.72 -11.83
N GLY A 234 7.73 -6.44 -12.23
CA GLY A 234 6.45 -5.81 -12.56
C GLY A 234 5.59 -5.50 -11.33
N ILE A 235 6.18 -5.46 -10.13
CA ILE A 235 5.49 -5.13 -8.88
C ILE A 235 5.77 -3.67 -8.53
N ARG A 236 4.70 -2.88 -8.41
CA ARG A 236 4.79 -1.50 -7.94
C ARG A 236 4.62 -1.48 -6.42
N VAL A 237 5.38 -0.62 -5.75
CA VAL A 237 5.24 -0.42 -4.30
C VAL A 237 5.12 1.07 -4.02
N ASN A 238 4.03 1.50 -3.41
CA ASN A 238 3.81 2.90 -3.03
C ASN A 238 3.34 2.98 -1.57
N THR A 239 3.32 4.20 -1.04
CA THR A 239 2.82 4.48 0.31
C THR A 239 1.64 5.44 0.24
N ILE A 240 0.68 5.28 1.16
CA ILE A 240 -0.33 6.30 1.46
C ILE A 240 0.00 6.81 2.86
N SER A 241 0.15 8.12 3.01
CA SER A 241 0.44 8.77 4.30
C SER A 241 -0.71 9.67 4.71
N PRO A 242 -1.65 9.16 5.53
CA PRO A 242 -2.73 9.97 6.07
C PRO A 242 -2.27 11.06 7.02
N GLY A 243 -3.07 12.11 7.10
CA GLY A 243 -3.11 13.02 8.24
C GLY A 243 -3.95 12.47 9.39
N TYR A 244 -4.48 13.35 10.22
CA TYR A 244 -5.41 12.95 11.28
C TYR A 244 -6.73 12.43 10.70
N ILE A 245 -7.07 11.19 11.00
CA ILE A 245 -8.32 10.53 10.60
C ILE A 245 -9.21 10.37 11.81
N VAL A 246 -10.47 10.79 11.72
CA VAL A 246 -11.50 10.46 12.69
C VAL A 246 -11.86 8.98 12.55
N THR A 247 -11.36 8.18 13.46
CA THR A 247 -11.67 6.75 13.62
C THR A 247 -12.23 6.50 15.02
N ALA A 248 -12.77 5.30 15.27
CA ALA A 248 -13.17 4.91 16.62
C ALA A 248 -12.04 5.07 17.67
N MET A 249 -10.78 4.89 17.25
CA MET A 249 -9.62 5.07 18.12
C MET A 249 -9.40 6.55 18.51
N THR A 250 -9.52 7.47 17.56
CA THR A 250 -9.33 8.90 17.83
C THR A 250 -10.55 9.54 18.46
N GLU A 251 -11.76 9.03 18.20
CA GLU A 251 -12.97 9.50 18.88
C GLU A 251 -12.90 9.27 20.39
N ALA A 252 -12.51 8.07 20.82
CA ALA A 252 -12.27 7.78 22.24
C ALA A 252 -11.21 8.70 22.87
N LEU A 253 -10.25 9.17 22.08
CA LEU A 253 -9.26 10.15 22.54
C LEU A 253 -9.87 11.55 22.69
N PHE A 254 -10.74 11.97 21.77
CA PHE A 254 -11.44 13.26 21.86
C PHE A 254 -12.45 13.31 23.00
N GLU A 255 -13.02 12.17 23.41
CA GLU A 255 -13.84 12.11 24.63
C GLU A 255 -13.00 12.43 25.89
N LYS A 256 -11.73 12.03 25.91
CA LYS A 256 -10.80 12.28 27.03
C LYS A 256 -10.14 13.67 26.95
N TYR A 257 -9.88 14.15 25.74
CA TYR A 257 -9.15 15.38 25.42
C TYR A 257 -9.86 16.14 24.30
N PRO A 258 -11.03 16.77 24.58
CA PRO A 258 -11.88 17.37 23.56
C PRO A 258 -11.23 18.53 22.80
N GLU A 259 -10.31 19.25 23.43
CA GLU A 259 -9.55 20.35 22.83
C GLU A 259 -8.74 19.90 21.61
N ARG A 260 -8.24 18.65 21.62
CA ARG A 260 -7.41 18.10 20.54
C ARG A 260 -8.15 18.04 19.21
N ARG A 261 -9.48 17.92 19.23
CA ARG A 261 -10.28 17.89 18.00
C ARG A 261 -10.11 19.20 17.22
N GLN A 262 -10.12 20.34 17.92
CA GLN A 262 -9.91 21.64 17.30
C GLN A 262 -8.44 21.89 17.00
N ASP A 263 -7.54 21.63 17.95
CA ASP A 263 -6.10 21.89 17.78
C ASP A 263 -5.51 21.13 16.58
N TRP A 264 -5.93 19.87 16.38
CA TRP A 264 -5.45 19.06 15.26
C TRP A 264 -6.07 19.49 13.92
N ALA A 265 -7.29 20.03 13.94
CA ALA A 265 -7.93 20.60 12.77
C ALA A 265 -7.23 21.90 12.34
N ASP A 266 -6.92 22.77 13.30
CA ASP A 266 -6.22 24.04 13.07
C ASP A 266 -4.77 23.84 12.61
N GLY A 267 -4.19 22.67 12.89
CA GLY A 267 -2.86 22.30 12.43
C GLY A 267 -2.76 22.02 10.93
N ASN A 268 -3.85 21.97 10.17
CA ASN A 268 -3.81 21.70 8.72
C ASN A 268 -4.54 22.77 7.91
N MET A 269 -4.16 22.94 6.64
CA MET A 269 -4.65 24.01 5.77
C MET A 269 -6.16 23.90 5.46
N LEU A 270 -6.75 22.72 5.64
CA LEU A 270 -8.19 22.51 5.43
C LEU A 270 -9.03 22.77 6.69
N GLY A 271 -8.41 23.06 7.83
CA GLY A 271 -9.11 23.42 9.07
C GLY A 271 -10.06 22.34 9.60
N ARG A 272 -9.81 21.07 9.26
CA ARG A 272 -10.66 19.93 9.67
C ARG A 272 -9.88 18.62 9.76
N LEU A 273 -10.42 17.67 10.50
CA LEU A 273 -9.94 16.29 10.50
C LEU A 273 -10.51 15.53 9.29
N SER A 274 -9.75 14.56 8.80
CA SER A 274 -10.20 13.72 7.69
C SER A 274 -11.06 12.55 8.16
N LYS A 275 -11.83 11.96 7.26
CA LYS A 275 -12.58 10.71 7.50
C LYS A 275 -11.98 9.55 6.70
N PRO A 276 -12.16 8.28 7.13
CA PRO A 276 -11.65 7.13 6.40
C PRO A 276 -12.08 7.09 4.92
N GLU A 277 -13.28 7.58 4.60
CA GLU A 277 -13.85 7.53 3.25
C GLU A 277 -13.07 8.39 2.25
N GLU A 278 -12.34 9.40 2.74
CA GLU A 278 -11.52 10.29 1.90
C GLU A 278 -10.29 9.58 1.33
N TYR A 279 -9.96 8.38 1.82
CA TYR A 279 -8.83 7.57 1.38
C TYR A 279 -9.21 6.45 0.41
N ARG A 280 -10.50 6.30 0.08
CA ARG A 280 -11.02 5.27 -0.83
C ARG A 280 -10.43 5.41 -2.23
N GLY A 281 -10.48 6.61 -2.80
CA GLY A 281 -9.97 6.89 -4.15
C GLY A 281 -8.46 6.63 -4.29
N ALA A 282 -7.68 6.98 -3.26
CA ALA A 282 -6.24 6.74 -3.23
C ALA A 282 -5.90 5.24 -3.23
N ALA A 283 -6.65 4.43 -2.46
CA ALA A 283 -6.48 2.98 -2.46
C ALA A 283 -6.75 2.37 -3.85
N VAL A 284 -7.88 2.74 -4.47
CA VAL A 284 -8.23 2.25 -5.81
C VAL A 284 -7.22 2.72 -6.85
N PHE A 285 -6.81 4.00 -6.82
CA PHE A 285 -5.80 4.55 -7.72
C PHE A 285 -4.49 3.77 -7.67
N LEU A 286 -3.96 3.53 -6.47
CA LEU A 286 -2.67 2.87 -6.31
C LEU A 286 -2.72 1.37 -6.63
N ILE A 287 -3.83 0.67 -6.35
CA ILE A 287 -3.97 -0.75 -6.69
C ILE A 287 -4.23 -0.95 -8.19
N SER A 288 -4.97 -0.05 -8.83
CA SER A 288 -5.38 -0.16 -10.24
C SER A 288 -4.27 0.21 -11.24
N SER A 289 -4.58 0.05 -12.53
CA SER A 289 -3.68 0.44 -13.62
C SER A 289 -3.56 1.96 -13.82
N ALA A 290 -4.43 2.75 -13.17
CA ALA A 290 -4.37 4.21 -13.19
C ALA A 290 -3.02 4.76 -12.68
N SER A 291 -2.33 4.01 -11.82
CA SER A 291 -1.00 4.34 -11.30
C SER A 291 0.12 3.48 -11.91
N SER A 292 -0.07 2.97 -13.13
CA SER A 292 0.85 2.00 -13.78
C SER A 292 2.30 2.49 -13.94
N PHE A 293 2.53 3.81 -13.95
CA PHE A 293 3.87 4.40 -14.02
C PHE A 293 4.37 4.97 -12.67
N MET A 294 3.66 4.69 -11.57
CA MET A 294 3.99 5.19 -10.23
C MET A 294 4.49 4.05 -9.34
N THR A 295 5.71 4.17 -8.83
CA THR A 295 6.33 3.28 -7.85
C THR A 295 7.34 4.05 -6.99
N GLY A 296 7.54 3.64 -5.74
CA GLY A 296 8.43 4.29 -4.77
C GLY A 296 7.93 5.63 -4.24
N ALA A 297 6.69 6.01 -4.54
CA ALA A 297 6.13 7.31 -4.16
C ALA A 297 5.33 7.24 -2.85
N ASP A 298 5.29 8.37 -2.16
CA ASP A 298 4.41 8.62 -1.02
C ASP A 298 3.26 9.52 -1.43
N LEU A 299 2.04 8.98 -1.37
CA LEU A 299 0.81 9.73 -1.54
C LEU A 299 0.37 10.25 -0.18
N ARG A 300 0.89 11.43 0.18
CA ARG A 300 0.53 12.12 1.42
C ARG A 300 -0.83 12.82 1.28
N ILE A 301 -1.75 12.51 2.16
CA ILE A 301 -3.13 13.03 2.20
C ILE A 301 -3.39 13.52 3.63
N ASP A 302 -2.88 14.71 3.94
CA ASP A 302 -2.79 15.24 5.31
C ASP A 302 -3.47 16.59 5.50
N GLY A 303 -4.30 17.02 4.53
CA GLY A 303 -4.94 18.33 4.56
C GLY A 303 -3.95 19.50 4.48
N GLY A 304 -2.72 19.27 3.99
CA GLY A 304 -1.67 20.28 3.92
C GLY A 304 -0.91 20.47 5.23
N HIS A 305 -1.06 19.58 6.22
CA HIS A 305 -0.38 19.67 7.51
C HIS A 305 1.14 19.82 7.36
N CYS A 306 1.77 19.04 6.47
CA CYS A 306 3.22 19.07 6.24
C CYS A 306 3.64 20.01 5.10
N ALA A 307 2.82 21.00 4.73
CA ALA A 307 3.08 21.92 3.61
C ALA A 307 3.27 23.39 4.01
N TRP A 308 3.26 23.70 5.31
CA TRP A 308 3.59 25.02 5.86
C TRP A 308 5.10 25.32 5.78
#